data_AF-A0A5R8MCP4-F1
#
_entry.id   AF-A0A5R8MCP4-F1
#
_cell.length_a   1.000
_cell.length_b   1.000
_cell.length_c   1.000
_cell.angle_alpha   90.00
_cell.angle_beta   90.00
_cell.angle_gamma   90.00
#
_symmetry.space_group_name_H-M   'P 1'
#
loop_
_entity.id
_entity.type
_entity.pdbx_description
1 polymer ?
#
loop_
_entity_poly.entity_id
_entity_poly.type
_entity_poly.pdbx_seq_one_letter_code
_entity_poly.pdbx_strand_id
1 'polypeptide(L)'
;MPRGPLLRLCRHAPLAPLTLALLLAGCQGLPGASSAAAPMRDPLTGAPPITRGLDAAGLAGLLQAELAGQRSDYTRAARGFLEAAERYDSVALAERATLAARFSEDPALLEEAAQRWQGLAPGSDAPSRLLASLALQRGDWAAALGHRLDAIEQAVAEQDAGEQGASNALLGLVEGALEAGAEPAPLLDRLRSHLARASAPAAKRVDAELATALLEAAAGRPAAADRRLTRLAREASERPELWSLRARLALEADAYTAAREHAHRGLAVSPGDPRLMLLLARAELALGSVEAAEDAIEALLAEHGDDPSLRLGLARLFLDREHLAPARRLLLPLVGDDEVPPMALLLLGAIAEERGEIGNALLYYRQVPEGEQFLPARVNAATMLMEADRRLDARSFLRLERLRHEAYQSELAAVEVELLDEAGLEDQADALLDSELAQRPDDERLRYQRAMRAFADGDLAAMEADLRHIIDHDPDNATALNALGYTLADADIEGRLGEARALIERAYELAPDNPAILDSLGWVHYRQGEPARALPWLRRAWTAMQDQEIAAHLIEVLWALGEKAQARVLLEEARERFETRPLIDDLLRRRPELDAAP
;
A
#
# COMPACT_ATOMS: atom_id res chain seq x y z
N MET A 1 49.63 -41.27 -23.25
CA MET A 1 50.07 -41.58 -24.64
C MET A 1 48.85 -41.91 -25.47
N PRO A 2 48.74 -41.53 -26.77
CA PRO A 2 49.48 -40.48 -27.49
C PRO A 2 48.65 -39.64 -28.52
N ARG A 3 49.24 -38.51 -28.98
CA ARG A 3 49.26 -37.90 -30.35
C ARG A 3 47.92 -37.41 -30.96
N GLY A 4 47.68 -36.12 -31.30
CA GLY A 4 48.38 -35.22 -32.25
C GLY A 4 47.99 -35.54 -33.73
N PRO A 5 47.97 -34.65 -34.77
CA PRO A 5 48.36 -33.21 -34.94
C PRO A 5 47.24 -32.33 -35.61
N LEU A 6 47.23 -30.99 -35.65
CA LEU A 6 48.01 -29.93 -36.35
C LEU A 6 48.16 -30.03 -37.89
N LEU A 7 47.61 -29.03 -38.61
CA LEU A 7 48.04 -28.49 -39.93
C LEU A 7 47.42 -27.08 -40.08
N ARG A 8 48.09 -25.98 -39.71
CA ARG A 8 49.00 -25.11 -40.51
C ARG A 8 48.48 -24.71 -41.89
N LEU A 9 48.22 -23.41 -42.05
CA LEU A 9 48.75 -22.59 -43.15
C LEU A 9 48.94 -21.15 -42.65
N CYS A 10 50.17 -20.66 -42.76
CA CYS A 10 50.58 -19.29 -42.45
C CYS A 10 50.82 -18.50 -43.75
N ARG A 11 50.89 -17.17 -43.56
CA ARG A 11 51.57 -16.12 -44.36
C ARG A 11 50.75 -15.58 -45.54
N HIS A 12 50.34 -14.30 -45.52
CA HIS A 12 51.17 -13.10 -45.64
C HIS A 12 50.26 -11.86 -45.51
N ALA A 13 50.79 -10.75 -45.00
CA ALA A 13 50.24 -9.39 -45.08
C ALA A 13 51.30 -8.52 -45.79
N PRO A 14 51.07 -7.22 -46.06
CA PRO A 14 49.87 -6.45 -46.42
C PRO A 14 50.09 -5.73 -47.78
N LEU A 15 49.10 -5.02 -48.35
CA LEU A 15 49.31 -3.81 -49.18
C LEU A 15 47.98 -3.23 -49.68
N ALA A 16 47.95 -1.90 -49.75
CA ALA A 16 47.01 -1.01 -50.46
C ALA A 16 45.75 -0.51 -49.72
N PRO A 17 45.88 0.60 -48.96
CA PRO A 17 44.79 1.54 -48.70
C PRO A 17 44.84 2.65 -49.76
N LEU A 18 44.04 2.60 -50.85
CA LEU A 18 44.01 3.74 -51.80
C LEU A 18 42.83 3.79 -52.80
N THR A 19 41.70 3.16 -52.53
CA THR A 19 40.58 3.10 -53.50
C THR A 19 39.20 3.36 -52.90
N LEU A 20 39.09 4.22 -51.88
CA LEU A 20 37.78 4.66 -51.36
C LEU A 20 37.66 6.17 -51.10
N ALA A 21 38.49 6.97 -51.79
CA ALA A 21 38.42 8.45 -51.76
C ALA A 21 37.90 9.06 -53.08
N LEU A 22 37.34 8.24 -53.99
CA LEU A 22 36.95 8.66 -55.35
C LEU A 22 35.44 8.51 -55.66
N LEU A 23 34.59 8.37 -54.64
CA LEU A 23 33.12 8.33 -54.81
C LEU A 23 32.37 9.49 -54.10
N LEU A 24 33.09 10.50 -53.58
CA LEU A 24 32.51 11.69 -52.94
C LEU A 24 32.62 12.99 -53.78
N ALA A 25 32.97 12.89 -55.06
CA ALA A 25 33.06 14.03 -55.96
C ALA A 25 32.28 13.75 -57.25
N GLY A 26 30.96 13.75 -57.16
CA GLY A 26 30.10 13.41 -58.30
C GLY A 26 28.66 13.86 -58.12
N CYS A 27 28.45 15.14 -57.80
CA CYS A 27 27.23 15.92 -58.10
C CYS A 27 27.45 17.41 -57.73
N GLN A 28 28.54 18.00 -58.22
CA GLN A 28 28.61 19.45 -58.46
C GLN A 28 28.72 19.63 -59.97
N GLY A 29 27.62 20.04 -60.59
CA GLY A 29 27.54 20.17 -62.04
C GLY A 29 26.13 20.42 -62.56
N LEU A 30 25.43 21.43 -62.04
CA LEU A 30 24.37 22.08 -62.77
C LEU A 30 24.83 23.52 -63.06
N PRO A 31 24.84 23.94 -64.34
CA PRO A 31 25.30 25.26 -64.72
C PRO A 31 24.37 26.33 -64.17
N GLY A 32 24.98 27.39 -63.63
CA GLY A 32 24.27 28.57 -63.17
C GLY A 32 23.45 29.20 -64.27
N ALA A 33 22.13 29.05 -64.17
CA ALA A 33 21.20 30.08 -64.60
C ALA A 33 20.74 30.79 -63.33
N SER A 34 21.49 31.81 -62.91
CA SER A 34 20.94 32.88 -62.07
C SER A 34 19.95 33.66 -62.94
N SER A 35 18.78 33.07 -63.16
CA SER A 35 17.58 33.88 -63.31
C SER A 35 17.30 34.34 -61.89
N ALA A 36 17.59 35.60 -61.60
CA ALA A 36 16.90 36.29 -60.52
C ALA A 36 15.40 36.14 -60.85
N ALA A 37 14.77 35.09 -60.32
CA ALA A 37 13.33 35.08 -60.16
C ALA A 37 13.07 36.36 -59.36
N ALA A 38 12.45 37.35 -60.02
CA ALA A 38 11.86 38.47 -59.31
C ALA A 38 11.17 37.87 -58.08
N PRO A 39 11.32 38.46 -56.87
CA PRO A 39 10.65 37.91 -55.69
C PRO A 39 9.22 37.70 -56.12
N MET A 40 8.79 36.43 -56.21
CA MET A 40 7.42 36.12 -56.57
C MET A 40 6.63 36.91 -55.54
N ARG A 41 5.98 38.00 -55.99
CA ARG A 41 5.06 38.74 -55.14
C ARG A 41 4.14 37.65 -54.64
N ASP A 42 4.15 37.43 -53.33
CA ASP A 42 3.31 36.42 -52.73
C ASP A 42 1.90 36.69 -53.28
N PRO A 43 1.30 35.75 -54.04
CA PRO A 43 -0.01 35.98 -54.65
C PRO A 43 -1.08 36.29 -53.59
N LEU A 44 -0.77 36.10 -52.31
CA LEU A 44 -1.58 36.43 -51.15
C LEU A 44 -1.31 37.83 -50.56
N THR A 45 -0.27 38.57 -50.99
CA THR A 45 0.12 39.88 -50.41
C THR A 45 -0.99 40.94 -50.47
N GLY A 46 -2.00 40.74 -51.33
CA GLY A 46 -3.18 41.62 -51.45
C GLY A 46 -4.51 40.89 -51.34
N ALA A 47 -4.52 39.62 -50.93
CA ALA A 47 -5.76 38.88 -50.73
C ALA A 47 -6.49 39.44 -49.49
N PRO A 48 -7.81 39.68 -49.57
CA PRO A 48 -8.58 40.06 -48.38
C PRO A 48 -8.44 38.96 -47.32
N PRO A 49 -8.34 39.31 -46.03
CA PRO A 49 -8.22 38.31 -44.97
C PRO A 49 -9.41 37.36 -45.02
N ILE A 50 -9.14 36.06 -44.89
CA ILE A 50 -10.18 35.05 -44.79
C ILE A 50 -10.92 35.32 -43.48
N THR A 51 -12.15 35.84 -43.58
CA THR A 51 -12.96 36.22 -42.43
C THR A 51 -13.84 35.08 -41.90
N ARG A 52 -13.96 33.97 -42.66
CA ARG A 52 -14.63 32.72 -42.28
C ARG A 52 -13.94 31.53 -42.94
N GLY A 53 -13.73 30.44 -42.20
CA GLY A 53 -13.10 29.21 -42.69
C GLY A 53 -11.59 29.11 -42.39
N LEU A 54 -10.92 28.17 -43.04
CA LEU A 54 -9.49 27.87 -42.82
C LEU A 54 -8.61 28.96 -43.45
N ASP A 55 -8.00 29.79 -42.61
CA ASP A 55 -7.08 30.84 -43.05
C ASP A 55 -5.63 30.33 -43.13
N ALA A 56 -4.72 31.15 -43.64
CA ALA A 56 -3.32 30.77 -43.82
C ALA A 56 -2.64 30.35 -42.50
N ALA A 57 -2.94 31.04 -41.39
CA ALA A 57 -2.44 30.70 -40.07
C ALA A 57 -3.00 29.34 -39.57
N GLY A 58 -4.29 29.09 -39.80
CA GLY A 58 -4.94 27.83 -39.47
C GLY A 58 -4.41 26.64 -40.26
N LEU A 59 -4.27 26.80 -41.57
CA LEU A 59 -3.70 25.77 -42.45
C LEU A 59 -2.26 25.45 -42.04
N ALA A 60 -1.45 26.48 -41.78
CA ALA A 60 -0.09 26.30 -41.31
C ALA A 60 -0.04 25.57 -39.96
N GLY A 61 -0.91 25.95 -39.00
CA GLY A 61 -1.01 25.29 -37.70
C GLY A 61 -1.40 23.81 -37.79
N LEU A 62 -2.42 23.48 -38.59
CA LEU A 62 -2.84 22.09 -38.81
C LEU A 62 -1.74 21.24 -39.48
N LEU A 63 -1.05 21.79 -40.48
CA LEU A 63 0.07 21.10 -41.14
C LEU A 63 1.25 20.88 -40.18
N GLN A 64 1.55 21.86 -39.31
CA GLN A 64 2.56 21.71 -38.28
C GLN A 64 2.19 20.61 -37.27
N ALA A 65 0.92 20.58 -36.83
CA ALA A 65 0.41 19.54 -35.93
C ALA A 65 0.52 18.14 -36.54
N GLU A 66 0.14 18.00 -37.82
CA GLU A 66 0.22 16.74 -38.54
C GLU A 66 1.67 16.26 -38.72
N LEU A 67 2.58 17.15 -39.14
CA LEU A 67 4.01 16.84 -39.28
C LEU A 67 4.67 16.51 -37.93
N ALA A 68 4.24 17.16 -36.84
CA ALA A 68 4.71 16.84 -35.50
C ALA A 68 4.28 15.41 -35.11
N GLY A 69 3.02 15.05 -35.35
CA GLY A 69 2.51 13.69 -35.07
C GLY A 69 3.23 12.60 -35.88
N GLN A 70 3.52 12.85 -37.15
CA GLN A 70 4.30 11.95 -38.00
C GLN A 70 5.75 11.74 -37.51
N ARG A 71 6.28 12.72 -36.77
CA ARG A 71 7.61 12.66 -36.15
C ARG A 71 7.57 12.19 -34.69
N SER A 72 6.42 11.68 -34.25
CA SER A 72 6.18 11.22 -32.87
C SER A 72 6.31 12.33 -31.81
N ASP A 73 6.25 13.60 -32.19
CA ASP A 73 6.13 14.73 -31.26
C ASP A 73 4.64 14.95 -30.94
N TYR A 74 4.11 14.04 -30.12
CA TYR A 74 2.68 13.98 -29.81
C TYR A 74 2.20 15.16 -28.97
N THR A 75 3.04 15.74 -28.11
CA THR A 75 2.71 16.94 -27.34
C THR A 75 2.47 18.14 -28.26
N ARG A 76 3.37 18.40 -29.23
CA ARG A 76 3.17 19.49 -30.19
C ARG A 76 2.00 19.22 -31.12
N ALA A 77 1.82 17.97 -31.56
CA ALA A 77 0.69 17.59 -32.39
C ALA A 77 -0.65 17.84 -31.67
N ALA A 78 -0.79 17.37 -30.44
CA ALA A 78 -1.99 17.52 -29.63
C ALA A 78 -2.36 19.00 -29.39
N ARG A 79 -1.39 19.84 -28.99
CA ARG A 79 -1.62 21.28 -28.81
C ARG A 79 -2.08 21.96 -30.09
N GLY A 80 -1.43 21.67 -31.22
CA GLY A 80 -1.80 22.26 -32.50
C GLY A 80 -3.20 21.83 -32.98
N PHE A 81 -3.59 20.57 -32.74
CA PHE A 81 -4.97 20.13 -33.02
C PHE A 81 -5.98 20.74 -32.05
N LEU A 82 -5.62 20.91 -30.77
CA LEU A 82 -6.47 21.52 -29.76
C LEU A 82 -6.75 22.99 -30.06
N GLU A 83 -5.71 23.78 -30.33
CA GLU A 83 -5.83 25.19 -30.75
C GLU A 83 -6.71 25.32 -32.00
N ALA A 84 -6.57 24.40 -32.97
CA ALA A 84 -7.42 24.38 -34.15
C ALA A 84 -8.87 23.99 -33.82
N ALA A 85 -9.09 23.05 -32.90
CA ALA A 85 -10.42 22.67 -32.42
C ALA A 85 -11.13 23.83 -31.68
N GLU A 86 -10.38 24.63 -30.93
CA GLU A 86 -10.86 25.87 -30.30
C GLU A 86 -11.23 26.92 -31.34
N ARG A 87 -10.35 27.13 -32.31
CA ARG A 87 -10.52 28.16 -33.34
C ARG A 87 -11.69 27.89 -34.27
N TYR A 88 -11.96 26.61 -34.57
CA TYR A 88 -12.94 26.20 -35.58
C TYR A 88 -14.18 25.48 -35.02
N ASP A 89 -14.28 25.33 -33.70
CA ASP A 89 -15.34 24.56 -33.03
C ASP A 89 -15.56 23.16 -33.66
N SER A 90 -14.45 22.48 -33.98
CA SER A 90 -14.47 21.22 -34.72
C SER A 90 -14.33 19.99 -33.81
N VAL A 91 -15.37 19.16 -33.76
CA VAL A 91 -15.38 17.88 -33.03
C VAL A 91 -14.25 16.96 -33.49
N ALA A 92 -14.06 16.80 -34.81
CA ALA A 92 -13.04 15.92 -35.36
C ALA A 92 -11.61 16.35 -34.99
N LEU A 93 -11.37 17.65 -34.86
CA LEU A 93 -10.07 18.16 -34.41
C LEU A 93 -9.87 17.95 -32.91
N ALA A 94 -10.91 18.10 -32.09
CA ALA A 94 -10.85 17.81 -30.66
C ALA A 94 -10.61 16.33 -30.38
N GLU A 95 -11.26 15.44 -31.12
CA GLU A 95 -10.99 14.00 -31.09
C GLU A 95 -9.54 13.70 -31.49
N ARG A 96 -9.05 14.30 -32.59
CA ARG A 96 -7.66 14.10 -33.04
C ARG A 96 -6.65 14.64 -32.04
N ALA A 97 -6.94 15.77 -31.39
CA ALA A 97 -6.13 16.32 -30.30
C ALA A 97 -6.06 15.33 -29.13
N THR A 98 -7.20 14.75 -28.73
CA THR A 98 -7.29 13.76 -27.65
C THR A 98 -6.50 12.50 -27.99
N LEU A 99 -6.61 11.99 -29.21
CA LEU A 99 -5.88 10.81 -29.68
C LEU A 99 -4.37 11.05 -29.70
N ALA A 100 -3.92 12.24 -30.14
CA ALA A 100 -2.50 12.61 -30.08
C ALA A 100 -2.02 12.75 -28.63
N ALA A 101 -2.80 13.42 -27.77
CA ALA A 101 -2.45 13.65 -26.37
C ALA A 101 -2.30 12.33 -25.58
N ARG A 102 -3.01 11.26 -25.95
CA ARG A 102 -2.88 9.94 -25.32
C ARG A 102 -1.46 9.35 -25.44
N PHE A 103 -0.73 9.74 -26.48
CA PHE A 103 0.67 9.34 -26.68
C PHE A 103 1.66 10.42 -26.23
N SER A 104 1.17 11.49 -25.60
CA SER A 104 2.01 12.47 -24.92
C SER A 104 2.26 12.04 -23.47
N GLU A 105 3.38 12.46 -22.90
CA GLU A 105 3.68 12.29 -21.47
C GLU A 105 3.02 13.40 -20.62
N ASP A 106 1.92 13.98 -21.09
CA ASP A 106 1.22 15.13 -20.48
C ASP A 106 -0.27 14.79 -20.21
N PRO A 107 -0.59 14.27 -19.01
CA PRO A 107 -1.97 13.93 -18.64
C PRO A 107 -2.91 15.13 -18.61
N ALA A 108 -2.40 16.33 -18.31
CA ALA A 108 -3.21 17.54 -18.28
C ALA A 108 -3.68 17.93 -19.69
N LEU A 109 -2.78 17.83 -20.68
CA LEU A 109 -3.13 18.06 -22.09
C LEU A 109 -4.15 17.04 -22.61
N LEU A 110 -4.04 15.78 -22.18
CA LEU A 110 -5.02 14.75 -22.52
C LEU A 110 -6.41 15.07 -21.95
N GLU A 111 -6.46 15.49 -20.68
CA GLU A 111 -7.71 15.88 -20.04
C GLU A 111 -8.33 17.11 -20.71
N GLU A 112 -7.53 18.15 -20.98
CA GLU A 112 -7.97 19.38 -21.65
C GLU A 112 -8.57 19.09 -23.03
N ALA A 113 -7.88 18.28 -23.84
CA ALA A 113 -8.37 17.87 -25.16
C ALA A 113 -9.68 17.06 -25.07
N ALA A 114 -9.78 16.16 -24.10
CA ALA A 114 -10.98 15.35 -23.86
C ALA A 114 -12.16 16.21 -23.37
N GLN A 115 -11.92 17.20 -22.50
CA GLN A 115 -12.93 18.16 -22.05
C GLN A 115 -13.42 19.03 -23.22
N ARG A 116 -12.52 19.48 -24.09
CA ARG A 116 -12.88 20.23 -25.31
C ARG A 116 -13.74 19.37 -26.24
N TRP A 117 -13.37 18.10 -26.42
CA TRP A 117 -14.16 17.15 -27.19
C TRP A 117 -15.56 16.97 -26.59
N GLN A 118 -15.67 16.75 -25.28
CA GLN A 118 -16.96 16.63 -24.59
C GLN A 118 -17.82 17.90 -24.75
N GLY A 119 -17.21 19.08 -24.67
CA GLY A 119 -17.92 20.35 -24.82
C GLY A 119 -18.48 20.57 -26.23
N LEU A 120 -17.75 20.13 -27.27
CA LEU A 120 -18.17 20.25 -28.67
C LEU A 120 -19.13 19.15 -29.13
N ALA A 121 -18.97 17.94 -28.57
CA ALA A 121 -19.85 16.81 -28.82
C ALA A 121 -20.40 16.26 -27.51
N PRO A 122 -21.36 16.94 -26.87
CA PRO A 122 -21.93 16.49 -25.62
C PRO A 122 -22.51 15.09 -25.70
N GLY A 123 -23.02 14.61 -26.84
CA GLY A 123 -23.58 13.25 -26.97
C GLY A 123 -22.54 12.12 -27.15
N SER A 124 -21.25 12.42 -27.18
CA SER A 124 -20.22 11.40 -27.41
C SER A 124 -19.79 10.70 -26.11
N ASP A 125 -19.92 9.37 -26.06
CA ASP A 125 -19.54 8.57 -24.89
C ASP A 125 -18.01 8.44 -24.71
N ALA A 126 -17.25 8.48 -25.81
CA ALA A 126 -15.79 8.30 -25.78
C ALA A 126 -15.04 9.31 -24.86
N PRO A 127 -15.27 10.63 -24.95
CA PRO A 127 -14.64 11.59 -24.04
C PRO A 127 -15.08 11.39 -22.59
N SER A 128 -16.35 11.08 -22.33
CA SER A 128 -16.85 10.82 -20.97
C SER A 128 -16.16 9.62 -20.31
N ARG A 129 -15.98 8.49 -21.03
CA ARG A 129 -15.25 7.33 -20.48
C ARG A 129 -13.78 7.65 -20.20
N LEU A 130 -13.13 8.41 -21.08
CA LEU A 130 -11.75 8.83 -20.89
C LEU A 130 -11.62 9.75 -19.66
N LEU A 131 -12.45 10.78 -19.56
CA LEU A 131 -12.47 11.68 -18.41
C LEU A 131 -12.78 10.94 -17.10
N ALA A 132 -13.69 9.96 -17.14
CA ALA A 132 -13.94 9.09 -15.99
C ALA A 132 -12.67 8.32 -15.58
N SER A 133 -11.94 7.73 -16.53
CA SER A 133 -10.68 7.01 -16.22
C SER A 133 -9.58 7.91 -15.67
N LEU A 134 -9.44 9.13 -16.19
CA LEU A 134 -8.47 10.12 -15.68
C LEU A 134 -8.84 10.58 -14.27
N ALA A 135 -10.13 10.79 -14.00
CA ALA A 135 -10.61 11.09 -12.66
C ALA A 135 -10.33 9.94 -11.67
N LEU A 136 -10.56 8.68 -12.08
CA LEU A 136 -10.23 7.51 -11.26
C LEU A 136 -8.74 7.44 -10.93
N GLN A 137 -7.84 7.70 -11.89
CA GLN A 137 -6.40 7.71 -11.66
C GLN A 137 -5.95 8.76 -10.65
N ARG A 138 -6.68 9.88 -10.54
CA ARG A 138 -6.42 10.94 -9.55
C ARG A 138 -7.10 10.70 -8.21
N GLY A 139 -7.89 9.64 -8.07
CA GLY A 139 -8.74 9.41 -6.89
C GLY A 139 -9.95 10.35 -6.79
N ASP A 140 -10.31 11.07 -7.86
CA ASP A 140 -11.52 11.89 -7.89
C ASP A 140 -12.74 11.05 -8.29
N TRP A 141 -13.25 10.30 -7.31
CA TRP A 141 -14.40 9.41 -7.47
C TRP A 141 -15.68 10.16 -7.84
N ALA A 142 -15.84 11.40 -7.38
CA ALA A 142 -17.03 12.20 -7.64
C ALA A 142 -17.08 12.66 -9.09
N ALA A 143 -15.96 13.15 -9.65
CA ALA A 143 -15.85 13.47 -11.06
C ALA A 143 -15.98 12.21 -11.93
N ALA A 144 -15.33 11.10 -11.55
CA ALA A 144 -15.41 9.84 -12.27
C ALA A 144 -16.85 9.32 -12.39
N LEU A 145 -17.59 9.29 -11.28
CA LEU A 145 -19.01 8.94 -11.26
C LEU A 145 -19.82 9.90 -12.14
N GLY A 146 -19.51 11.20 -12.09
CA GLY A 146 -20.13 12.21 -12.93
C GLY A 146 -20.06 11.91 -14.41
N HIS A 147 -18.85 11.73 -14.91
CA HIS A 147 -18.63 11.43 -16.32
C HIS A 147 -19.31 10.13 -16.77
N ARG A 148 -19.37 9.11 -15.90
CA ARG A 148 -20.14 7.88 -16.21
C ARG A 148 -21.65 8.12 -16.27
N LEU A 149 -22.19 8.94 -15.38
CA LEU A 149 -23.62 9.26 -15.39
C LEU A 149 -23.99 10.10 -16.62
N ASP A 150 -23.15 11.05 -17.02
CA ASP A 150 -23.35 11.87 -18.21
C ASP A 150 -23.38 11.00 -19.48
N ALA A 151 -22.45 10.05 -19.60
CA ALA A 151 -22.44 9.05 -20.67
C ALA A 151 -23.74 8.22 -20.73
N ILE A 152 -24.26 7.79 -19.57
CA ILE A 152 -25.51 7.02 -19.49
C ILE A 152 -26.71 7.87 -19.90
N GLU A 153 -26.80 9.13 -19.45
CA GLU A 153 -27.89 10.04 -19.80
C GLU A 153 -27.96 10.27 -21.33
N GLN A 154 -26.80 10.33 -21.99
CA GLN A 154 -26.68 10.55 -23.43
C GLN A 154 -27.01 9.29 -24.24
N ALA A 155 -26.52 8.13 -23.83
CA ALA A 155 -26.81 6.85 -24.49
C ALA A 155 -28.30 6.47 -24.46
N VAL A 156 -29.08 7.00 -23.51
CA VAL A 156 -30.54 6.79 -23.45
C VAL A 156 -31.30 7.70 -24.44
N ALA A 157 -30.73 8.85 -24.83
CA ALA A 157 -31.35 9.78 -25.77
C ALA A 157 -31.23 9.31 -27.23
N GLU A 158 -30.14 8.60 -27.56
CA GLU A 158 -29.88 8.02 -28.87
C GLU A 158 -30.39 6.58 -28.89
N GLN A 159 -31.63 6.35 -29.38
CA GLN A 159 -32.33 5.06 -29.38
C GLN A 159 -31.62 3.90 -30.15
N ASP A 160 -30.38 4.08 -30.62
CA ASP A 160 -29.68 3.20 -31.55
C ASP A 160 -28.27 2.76 -31.09
N ALA A 161 -27.89 3.03 -29.84
CA ALA A 161 -26.66 2.46 -29.30
C ALA A 161 -26.88 0.97 -28.98
N GLY A 162 -26.38 0.09 -29.87
CA GLY A 162 -26.40 -1.37 -29.71
C GLY A 162 -25.93 -1.81 -28.33
N GLU A 163 -26.38 -3.01 -27.93
CA GLU A 163 -26.22 -3.63 -26.59
C GLU A 163 -24.79 -3.63 -26.02
N GLN A 164 -23.76 -3.32 -26.82
CA GLN A 164 -22.36 -3.24 -26.40
C GLN A 164 -21.90 -1.86 -25.85
N GLY A 165 -22.72 -0.82 -25.85
CA GLY A 165 -22.25 0.57 -25.65
C GLY A 165 -21.97 1.08 -24.22
N ALA A 166 -22.63 0.55 -23.18
CA ALA A 166 -22.43 1.02 -21.81
C ALA A 166 -22.37 -0.17 -20.85
N SER A 167 -21.15 -0.64 -20.55
CA SER A 167 -20.92 -1.39 -19.33
C SER A 167 -21.18 -0.42 -18.17
N ASN A 168 -22.44 -0.37 -17.73
CA ASN A 168 -22.90 0.33 -16.54
C ASN A 168 -22.27 -0.38 -15.34
N ALA A 169 -21.01 -0.08 -15.07
CA ALA A 169 -20.27 -0.58 -13.92
C ALA A 169 -20.26 0.51 -12.82
N LEU A 170 -21.42 1.12 -12.54
CA LEU A 170 -21.57 2.09 -11.45
C LEU A 170 -21.42 1.38 -10.12
N LEU A 171 -21.98 0.17 -9.96
CA LEU A 171 -21.79 -0.61 -8.74
C LEU A 171 -20.31 -0.87 -8.47
N GLY A 172 -19.57 -1.36 -9.47
CA GLY A 172 -18.12 -1.61 -9.33
C GLY A 172 -17.29 -0.34 -9.10
N LEU A 173 -17.68 0.80 -9.70
CA LEU A 173 -17.03 2.09 -9.41
C LEU A 173 -17.25 2.50 -7.96
N VAL A 174 -18.47 2.35 -7.46
CA VAL A 174 -18.82 2.69 -6.07
C VAL A 174 -18.13 1.75 -5.09
N GLU A 175 -18.03 0.45 -5.39
CA GLU A 175 -17.25 -0.50 -4.60
C GLU A 175 -15.80 -0.03 -4.47
N GLY A 176 -15.13 0.27 -5.59
CA GLY A 176 -13.76 0.77 -5.56
C GLY A 176 -13.60 2.12 -4.86
N ALA A 177 -14.59 3.01 -4.95
CA ALA A 177 -14.58 4.29 -4.25
C ALA A 177 -14.63 4.11 -2.72
N LEU A 178 -15.49 3.21 -2.23
CA LEU A 178 -15.60 2.92 -0.80
C LEU A 178 -14.35 2.21 -0.26
N GLU A 179 -13.78 1.27 -1.03
CA GLU A 179 -12.52 0.60 -0.69
C GLU A 179 -11.35 1.60 -0.57
N ALA A 180 -11.33 2.63 -1.41
CA ALA A 180 -10.35 3.72 -1.36
C ALA A 180 -10.65 4.79 -0.28
N GLY A 181 -11.68 4.59 0.56
CA GLY A 181 -12.03 5.50 1.64
C GLY A 181 -12.75 6.78 1.20
N ALA A 182 -13.41 6.79 0.03
CA ALA A 182 -14.17 7.95 -0.43
C ALA A 182 -15.42 8.20 0.42
N GLU A 183 -15.72 9.48 0.67
CA GLU A 183 -16.93 9.90 1.38
C GLU A 183 -18.20 9.46 0.64
N PRO A 184 -19.13 8.72 1.27
CA PRO A 184 -20.32 8.20 0.59
C PRO A 184 -21.33 9.29 0.18
N ALA A 185 -21.45 10.37 0.96
CA ALA A 185 -22.53 11.35 0.82
C ALA A 185 -22.53 12.09 -0.53
N PRO A 186 -21.40 12.63 -1.04
CA PRO A 186 -21.38 13.30 -2.36
C PRO A 186 -21.76 12.37 -3.52
N LEU A 187 -21.29 11.12 -3.48
CA LEU A 187 -21.59 10.11 -4.49
C LEU A 187 -23.09 9.74 -4.46
N LEU A 188 -23.63 9.60 -3.24
CA LEU A 188 -25.03 9.27 -3.01
C LEU A 188 -25.98 10.35 -3.55
N ASP A 189 -25.67 11.62 -3.29
CA ASP A 189 -26.49 12.74 -3.75
C ASP A 189 -26.49 12.85 -5.29
N ARG A 190 -25.34 12.57 -5.92
CA ARG A 190 -25.21 12.56 -7.39
C ARG A 190 -26.06 11.44 -8.02
N LEU A 191 -25.98 10.22 -7.49
CA LEU A 191 -26.78 9.09 -7.97
C LEU A 191 -28.28 9.29 -7.75
N ARG A 192 -28.69 9.85 -6.61
CA ARG A 192 -30.11 10.18 -6.36
C ARG A 192 -30.63 11.22 -7.34
N SER A 193 -29.82 12.25 -7.61
CA SER A 193 -30.16 13.30 -8.58
C SER A 193 -30.30 12.74 -10.00
N HIS A 194 -29.45 11.78 -10.37
CA HIS A 194 -29.57 11.05 -11.64
C HIS A 194 -30.85 10.20 -11.68
N LEU A 195 -31.11 9.37 -10.68
CA LEU A 195 -32.30 8.51 -10.62
C LEU A 195 -33.63 9.28 -10.59
N ALA A 196 -33.63 10.51 -10.09
CA ALA A 196 -34.79 11.41 -10.10
C ALA A 196 -35.08 12.02 -11.48
N ARG A 197 -34.03 12.26 -12.29
CA ARG A 197 -34.13 12.83 -13.65
C ARG A 197 -34.27 11.77 -14.74
N ALA A 198 -33.80 10.55 -14.47
CA ALA A 198 -33.74 9.47 -15.44
C ALA A 198 -35.14 9.00 -15.86
N SER A 199 -35.46 9.21 -17.15
CA SER A 199 -36.64 8.64 -17.83
C SER A 199 -36.38 7.25 -18.43
N ALA A 200 -35.22 6.66 -18.14
CA ALA A 200 -34.79 5.37 -18.68
C ALA A 200 -35.69 4.22 -18.20
N PRO A 201 -35.90 3.17 -19.02
CA PRO A 201 -36.59 1.95 -18.61
C PRO A 201 -35.98 1.34 -17.35
N ALA A 202 -36.82 0.72 -16.51
CA ALA A 202 -36.40 0.13 -15.22
C ALA A 202 -35.17 -0.79 -15.33
N ALA A 203 -35.08 -1.60 -16.39
CA ALA A 203 -33.95 -2.50 -16.64
C ALA A 203 -32.59 -1.77 -16.79
N LYS A 204 -32.57 -0.55 -17.34
CA LYS A 204 -31.35 0.25 -17.50
C LYS A 204 -30.94 1.00 -16.22
N ARG A 205 -31.82 1.03 -15.20
CA ARG A 205 -31.60 1.73 -13.93
C ARG A 205 -31.09 0.83 -12.81
N VAL A 206 -31.12 -0.50 -12.99
CA VAL A 206 -30.80 -1.48 -11.94
C VAL A 206 -29.42 -1.22 -11.33
N ASP A 207 -28.39 -1.04 -12.15
CA ASP A 207 -27.02 -0.84 -11.66
C ASP A 207 -26.87 0.47 -10.83
N ALA A 208 -27.48 1.57 -11.27
CA ALA A 208 -27.53 2.81 -10.49
C ALA A 208 -28.31 2.65 -9.17
N GLU A 209 -29.39 1.86 -9.15
CA GLU A 209 -30.15 1.55 -7.94
C GLU A 209 -29.35 0.67 -6.97
N LEU A 210 -28.57 -0.30 -7.46
CA LEU A 210 -27.65 -1.13 -6.66
C LEU A 210 -26.52 -0.28 -6.07
N ALA A 211 -25.86 0.54 -6.89
CA ALA A 211 -24.81 1.47 -6.44
C ALA A 211 -25.33 2.46 -5.39
N THR A 212 -26.57 2.95 -5.57
CA THR A 212 -27.24 3.82 -4.58
C THR A 212 -27.51 3.08 -3.27
N ALA A 213 -27.95 1.82 -3.32
CA ALA A 213 -28.19 1.02 -2.11
C ALA A 213 -26.89 0.80 -1.32
N LEU A 214 -25.79 0.49 -2.01
CA LEU A 214 -24.48 0.33 -1.38
C LEU A 214 -24.02 1.61 -0.67
N LEU A 215 -24.15 2.78 -1.32
CA LEU A 215 -23.84 4.07 -0.70
C LEU A 215 -24.80 4.44 0.44
N GLU A 216 -26.07 4.05 0.37
CA GLU A 216 -27.02 4.23 1.48
C GLU A 216 -26.58 3.43 2.71
N ALA A 217 -26.13 2.19 2.53
CA ALA A 217 -25.57 1.38 3.63
C ALA A 217 -24.31 2.02 4.21
N ALA A 218 -23.34 2.38 3.36
CA ALA A 218 -22.09 3.02 3.77
C ALA A 218 -22.30 4.38 4.46
N ALA A 219 -23.33 5.14 4.07
CA ALA A 219 -23.71 6.40 4.72
C ALA A 219 -24.49 6.21 6.05
N GLY A 220 -24.49 5.01 6.64
CA GLY A 220 -25.18 4.71 7.90
C GLY A 220 -26.69 4.63 7.77
N ARG A 221 -27.23 4.35 6.57
CA ARG A 221 -28.69 4.25 6.30
C ARG A 221 -29.09 2.85 5.78
N PRO A 222 -28.77 1.76 6.49
CA PRO A 222 -29.04 0.38 6.01
C PRO A 222 -30.53 0.10 5.78
N ALA A 223 -31.42 0.70 6.55
CA ALA A 223 -32.87 0.56 6.33
C ALA A 223 -33.36 1.18 5.02
N ALA A 224 -32.68 2.22 4.51
CA ALA A 224 -32.99 2.79 3.20
C ALA A 224 -32.51 1.86 2.07
N ALA A 225 -31.29 1.34 2.22
CA ALA A 225 -30.71 0.36 1.31
C ALA A 225 -31.59 -0.89 1.19
N ASP A 226 -32.01 -1.50 2.30
CA ASP A 226 -32.88 -2.69 2.26
C ASP A 226 -34.24 -2.41 1.60
N ARG A 227 -34.89 -1.29 1.90
CA ARG A 227 -36.14 -0.91 1.23
C ARG A 227 -35.95 -0.79 -0.29
N ARG A 228 -34.84 -0.20 -0.73
CA ARG A 228 -34.49 -0.07 -2.15
C ARG A 228 -34.29 -1.44 -2.80
N LEU A 229 -33.45 -2.28 -2.20
CA LEU A 229 -33.16 -3.61 -2.72
C LEU A 229 -34.40 -4.52 -2.70
N THR A 230 -35.31 -4.33 -1.74
CA THR A 230 -36.55 -5.12 -1.64
C THR A 230 -37.55 -4.73 -2.73
N ARG A 231 -37.62 -3.44 -3.08
CA ARG A 231 -38.36 -3.01 -4.27
C ARG A 231 -37.72 -3.57 -5.54
N LEU A 232 -36.40 -3.42 -5.68
CA LEU A 232 -35.65 -3.87 -6.84
C LEU A 232 -35.78 -5.37 -7.08
N ALA A 233 -35.82 -6.18 -6.02
CA ALA A 233 -36.03 -7.63 -6.10
C ALA A 233 -37.39 -8.06 -6.67
N ARG A 234 -38.39 -7.18 -6.73
CA ARG A 234 -39.67 -7.47 -7.41
C ARG A 234 -39.62 -7.19 -8.91
N GLU A 235 -38.68 -6.35 -9.34
CA GLU A 235 -38.58 -5.83 -10.70
C GLU A 235 -37.45 -6.49 -11.50
N ALA A 236 -36.38 -6.91 -10.82
CA ALA A 236 -35.14 -7.43 -11.43
C ALA A 236 -34.59 -8.65 -10.66
N SER A 237 -35.47 -9.61 -10.34
CA SER A 237 -35.11 -10.82 -9.57
C SER A 237 -34.10 -11.74 -10.28
N GLU A 238 -33.96 -11.58 -11.59
CA GLU A 238 -33.06 -12.33 -12.48
C GLU A 238 -31.62 -11.78 -12.50
N ARG A 239 -31.31 -10.77 -11.68
CA ARG A 239 -29.98 -10.16 -11.61
C ARG A 239 -29.15 -10.76 -10.46
N PRO A 240 -28.04 -11.48 -10.71
CA PRO A 240 -27.22 -12.06 -9.65
C PRO A 240 -26.53 -10.99 -8.79
N GLU A 241 -26.23 -9.81 -9.34
CA GLU A 241 -25.56 -8.72 -8.63
C GLU A 241 -26.44 -8.15 -7.51
N LEU A 242 -27.77 -8.15 -7.70
CA LEU A 242 -28.74 -7.79 -6.67
C LEU A 242 -28.64 -8.73 -5.47
N TRP A 243 -28.66 -10.04 -5.70
CA TRP A 243 -28.63 -11.03 -4.64
C TRP A 243 -27.27 -11.05 -3.93
N SER A 244 -26.18 -10.84 -4.68
CA SER A 244 -24.83 -10.70 -4.13
C SER A 244 -24.74 -9.50 -3.17
N LEU A 245 -25.24 -8.33 -3.59
CA LEU A 245 -25.23 -7.13 -2.74
C LEU A 245 -26.12 -7.32 -1.50
N ARG A 246 -27.32 -7.91 -1.67
CA ARG A 246 -28.21 -8.20 -0.53
C ARG A 246 -27.58 -9.17 0.47
N ALA A 247 -26.93 -10.23 -0.01
CA ALA A 247 -26.25 -11.20 0.85
C ALA A 247 -25.07 -10.56 1.60
N ARG A 248 -24.27 -9.74 0.91
CA ARG A 248 -23.16 -8.99 1.52
C ARG A 248 -23.62 -8.04 2.62
N LEU A 249 -24.60 -7.18 2.34
CA LEU A 249 -25.13 -6.23 3.33
C LEU A 249 -25.79 -6.95 4.51
N ALA A 250 -26.41 -8.12 4.28
CA ALA A 250 -26.95 -8.93 5.36
C ALA A 250 -25.84 -9.54 6.24
N LEU A 251 -24.69 -9.95 5.67
CA LEU A 251 -23.53 -10.39 6.46
C LEU A 251 -22.97 -9.25 7.31
N GLU A 252 -22.82 -8.04 6.75
CA GLU A 252 -22.33 -6.86 7.46
C GLU A 252 -23.28 -6.43 8.59
N ALA A 253 -24.58 -6.67 8.44
CA ALA A 253 -25.58 -6.40 9.45
C ALA A 253 -25.82 -7.58 10.43
N ASP A 254 -24.94 -8.60 10.42
CA ASP A 254 -25.05 -9.84 11.20
C ASP A 254 -26.37 -10.62 11.01
N ALA A 255 -27.09 -10.35 9.92
CA ALA A 255 -28.34 -11.00 9.53
C ALA A 255 -28.07 -12.28 8.72
N TYR A 256 -27.35 -13.24 9.31
CA TYR A 256 -26.78 -14.39 8.60
C TYR A 256 -27.83 -15.30 7.94
N THR A 257 -29.03 -15.44 8.54
CA THR A 257 -30.14 -16.21 7.93
C THR A 257 -30.64 -15.58 6.63
N ALA A 258 -30.76 -14.25 6.60
CA ALA A 258 -31.12 -13.50 5.41
C ALA A 258 -29.98 -13.54 4.37
N ALA A 259 -28.72 -13.45 4.83
CA ALA A 259 -27.56 -13.57 3.95
C ALA A 259 -27.54 -14.90 3.20
N ARG A 260 -27.75 -16.02 3.93
CA ARG A 260 -27.88 -17.36 3.34
C ARG A 260 -29.02 -17.42 2.32
N GLU A 261 -30.20 -16.92 2.68
CA GLU A 261 -31.36 -16.92 1.77
C GLU A 261 -31.07 -16.13 0.49
N HIS A 262 -30.47 -14.95 0.62
CA HIS A 262 -30.09 -14.11 -0.52
C HIS A 262 -29.02 -14.78 -1.39
N ALA A 263 -28.02 -15.42 -0.80
CA ALA A 263 -27.00 -16.16 -1.53
C ALA A 263 -27.61 -17.33 -2.32
N HIS A 264 -28.49 -18.13 -1.72
CA HIS A 264 -29.20 -19.20 -2.43
C HIS A 264 -30.07 -18.70 -3.58
N ARG A 265 -30.79 -17.58 -3.39
CA ARG A 265 -31.57 -16.97 -4.48
C ARG A 265 -30.67 -16.50 -5.62
N GLY A 266 -29.50 -15.95 -5.31
CA GLY A 266 -28.49 -15.60 -6.30
C GLY A 266 -27.99 -16.81 -7.07
N LEU A 267 -27.65 -17.89 -6.37
CA LEU A 267 -27.17 -19.15 -7.00
C LEU A 267 -28.25 -19.86 -7.82
N ALA A 268 -29.54 -19.67 -7.50
CA ALA A 268 -30.63 -20.16 -8.33
C ALA A 268 -30.73 -19.44 -9.69
N VAL A 269 -30.26 -18.19 -9.76
CA VAL A 269 -30.25 -17.36 -10.97
C VAL A 269 -28.95 -17.55 -11.74
N SER A 270 -27.81 -17.57 -11.04
CA SER A 270 -26.48 -17.79 -11.60
C SER A 270 -25.79 -18.92 -10.85
N PRO A 271 -26.09 -20.19 -11.19
CA PRO A 271 -25.39 -21.34 -10.63
C PRO A 271 -23.90 -21.20 -10.91
N GLY A 272 -23.08 -21.39 -9.89
CA GLY A 272 -21.63 -21.27 -10.04
C GLY A 272 -21.06 -19.87 -9.97
N ASP A 273 -21.79 -18.85 -9.51
CA ASP A 273 -21.16 -17.56 -9.25
C ASP A 273 -20.24 -17.66 -8.01
N PRO A 274 -18.91 -17.43 -8.15
CA PRO A 274 -17.95 -17.65 -7.07
C PRO A 274 -18.14 -16.66 -5.92
N ARG A 275 -18.64 -15.45 -6.21
CA ARG A 275 -18.91 -14.43 -5.18
C ARG A 275 -20.08 -14.89 -4.32
N LEU A 276 -21.13 -15.42 -4.94
CA LEU A 276 -22.31 -15.93 -4.23
C LEU A 276 -22.00 -17.20 -3.42
N MET A 277 -21.18 -18.11 -3.96
CA MET A 277 -20.71 -19.29 -3.22
C MET A 277 -19.90 -18.90 -1.98
N LEU A 278 -18.99 -17.93 -2.11
CA LEU A 278 -18.22 -17.43 -0.97
C LEU A 278 -19.13 -16.73 0.07
N LEU A 279 -20.10 -15.93 -0.37
CA LEU A 279 -21.07 -15.30 0.52
C LEU A 279 -21.94 -16.33 1.26
N LEU A 280 -22.33 -17.42 0.58
CA LEU A 280 -23.05 -18.53 1.19
C LEU A 280 -22.18 -19.21 2.26
N ALA A 281 -20.93 -19.58 1.93
CA ALA A 281 -20.01 -20.21 2.87
C ALA A 281 -19.79 -19.34 4.13
N ARG A 282 -19.60 -18.03 3.95
CA ARG A 282 -19.49 -17.07 5.07
C ARG A 282 -20.74 -17.02 5.93
N ALA A 283 -21.93 -17.04 5.31
CA ALA A 283 -23.20 -17.06 6.03
C ALA A 283 -23.39 -18.35 6.83
N GLU A 284 -23.08 -19.51 6.24
CA GLU A 284 -23.20 -20.80 6.92
C GLU A 284 -22.21 -20.92 8.09
N LEU A 285 -20.98 -20.44 7.93
CA LEU A 285 -20.02 -20.35 9.03
C LEU A 285 -20.51 -19.48 10.18
N ALA A 286 -21.07 -18.32 9.86
CA ALA A 286 -21.62 -17.42 10.88
C ALA A 286 -22.85 -18.01 11.59
N LEU A 287 -23.59 -18.91 10.93
CA LEU A 287 -24.68 -19.68 11.51
C LEU A 287 -24.20 -20.93 12.28
N GLY A 288 -22.90 -21.24 12.28
CA GLY A 288 -22.33 -22.45 12.87
C GLY A 288 -22.62 -23.74 12.08
N SER A 289 -23.10 -23.62 10.84
CA SER A 289 -23.38 -24.75 9.94
C SER A 289 -22.12 -25.10 9.14
N VAL A 290 -21.12 -25.63 9.83
CA VAL A 290 -19.76 -25.86 9.28
C VAL A 290 -19.80 -26.80 8.08
N GLU A 291 -20.57 -27.88 8.12
CA GLU A 291 -20.69 -28.84 7.02
C GLU A 291 -21.25 -28.19 5.75
N ALA A 292 -22.27 -27.34 5.89
CA ALA A 292 -22.84 -26.61 4.75
C ALA A 292 -21.87 -25.58 4.16
N ALA A 293 -21.02 -24.99 5.00
CA ALA A 293 -19.95 -24.11 4.54
C ALA A 293 -18.87 -24.89 3.77
N GLU A 294 -18.50 -26.09 4.23
CA GLU A 294 -17.58 -26.97 3.50
C GLU A 294 -18.15 -27.38 2.14
N ASP A 295 -19.41 -27.81 2.08
CA ASP A 295 -20.07 -28.17 0.81
C ASP A 295 -20.03 -26.99 -0.19
N ALA A 296 -20.31 -25.77 0.28
CA ALA A 296 -20.26 -24.58 -0.57
C ALA A 296 -18.84 -24.25 -1.07
N ILE A 297 -17.82 -24.49 -0.24
CA ILE A 297 -16.42 -24.27 -0.57
C ILE A 297 -15.89 -25.34 -1.52
N GLU A 298 -16.25 -26.60 -1.32
CA GLU A 298 -15.90 -27.70 -2.24
C GLU A 298 -16.50 -27.45 -3.63
N ALA A 299 -17.76 -26.98 -3.70
CA ALA A 299 -18.37 -26.58 -4.96
C ALA A 299 -17.60 -25.41 -5.62
N LEU A 300 -17.18 -24.41 -4.84
CA LEU A 300 -16.39 -23.29 -5.33
C LEU A 300 -15.06 -23.75 -5.96
N LEU A 301 -14.31 -24.61 -5.27
CA LEU A 301 -13.04 -25.16 -5.75
C LEU A 301 -13.22 -26.04 -7.00
N ALA A 302 -14.29 -26.84 -7.04
CA ALA A 302 -14.58 -27.72 -8.18
C ALA A 302 -14.87 -26.93 -9.47
N GLU A 303 -15.52 -25.77 -9.37
CA GLU A 303 -15.93 -24.98 -10.53
C GLU A 303 -14.90 -23.93 -10.97
N HIS A 304 -14.14 -23.34 -10.03
CA HIS A 304 -13.28 -22.17 -10.30
C HIS A 304 -11.79 -22.48 -10.30
N GLY A 305 -11.44 -23.74 -10.12
CA GLY A 305 -10.06 -24.20 -10.11
C GLY A 305 -9.49 -24.26 -8.70
N ASP A 306 -8.60 -25.21 -8.53
CA ASP A 306 -8.00 -25.58 -7.26
C ASP A 306 -6.65 -24.89 -7.06
N ASP A 307 -6.65 -23.55 -7.04
CA ASP A 307 -5.41 -22.76 -6.89
C ASP A 307 -4.99 -22.62 -5.41
N PRO A 308 -3.68 -22.67 -5.09
CA PRO A 308 -3.20 -22.53 -3.72
C PRO A 308 -3.62 -21.23 -3.01
N SER A 309 -3.70 -20.11 -3.74
CA SER A 309 -4.10 -18.83 -3.15
C SER A 309 -5.56 -18.84 -2.67
N LEU A 310 -6.44 -19.50 -3.44
CA LEU A 310 -7.84 -19.66 -3.08
C LEU A 310 -8.00 -20.55 -1.84
N ARG A 311 -7.32 -21.70 -1.81
CA ARG A 311 -7.32 -22.60 -0.64
C ARG A 311 -6.83 -21.90 0.63
N LEU A 312 -5.77 -21.09 0.53
CA LEU A 312 -5.24 -20.31 1.66
C LEU A 312 -6.28 -19.33 2.21
N GLY A 313 -6.93 -18.55 1.32
CA GLY A 313 -7.96 -17.60 1.73
C GLY A 313 -9.16 -18.29 2.39
N LEU A 314 -9.59 -19.43 1.85
CA LEU A 314 -10.69 -20.22 2.41
C LEU A 314 -10.33 -20.88 3.73
N ALA A 315 -9.10 -21.38 3.88
CA ALA A 315 -8.63 -21.93 5.15
C ALA A 315 -8.62 -20.86 6.23
N ARG A 316 -8.17 -19.64 5.90
CA ARG A 316 -8.18 -18.51 6.84
C ARG A 316 -9.60 -18.17 7.31
N LEU A 317 -10.59 -18.24 6.41
CA LEU A 317 -12.00 -18.03 6.76
C LEU A 317 -12.48 -18.98 7.87
N PHE A 318 -12.07 -20.25 7.84
CA PHE A 318 -12.38 -21.20 8.90
C PHE A 318 -11.58 -20.93 10.18
N LEU A 319 -10.30 -20.55 10.06
CA LEU A 319 -9.44 -20.25 11.21
C LEU A 319 -9.90 -19.02 11.99
N ASP A 320 -10.43 -17.99 11.32
CA ASP A 320 -11.00 -16.80 11.99
C ASP A 320 -12.22 -17.15 12.88
N ARG A 321 -12.75 -18.37 12.78
CA ARG A 321 -13.83 -18.93 13.61
C ARG A 321 -13.41 -20.19 14.37
N GLU A 322 -12.10 -20.42 14.51
CA GLU A 322 -11.50 -21.54 15.26
C GLU A 322 -11.88 -22.94 14.70
N HIS A 323 -12.33 -23.01 13.45
CA HIS A 323 -12.66 -24.28 12.79
C HIS A 323 -11.40 -24.94 12.20
N LEU A 324 -10.58 -25.52 13.08
CA LEU A 324 -9.27 -26.07 12.74
C LEU A 324 -9.32 -27.25 11.75
N ALA A 325 -10.31 -28.14 11.86
CA ALA A 325 -10.37 -29.36 11.06
C ALA A 325 -10.70 -29.10 9.57
N PRO A 326 -11.72 -28.29 9.22
CA PRO A 326 -11.94 -27.85 7.84
C PRO A 326 -10.74 -27.09 7.26
N ALA A 327 -10.16 -26.15 8.03
CA ALA A 327 -8.98 -25.41 7.60
C ALA A 327 -7.81 -26.34 7.25
N ARG A 328 -7.55 -27.35 8.10
CA ARG A 328 -6.53 -28.36 7.83
C ARG A 328 -6.80 -29.17 6.56
N ARG A 329 -8.06 -29.55 6.29
CA ARG A 329 -8.43 -30.27 5.05
C ARG A 329 -8.14 -29.45 3.79
N LEU A 330 -8.36 -28.14 3.84
CA LEU A 330 -8.07 -27.24 2.72
C LEU A 330 -6.56 -27.07 2.46
N LEU A 331 -5.76 -27.03 3.52
CA LEU A 331 -4.32 -26.78 3.44
C LEU A 331 -3.50 -28.05 3.13
N LEU A 332 -3.92 -29.23 3.61
CA LEU A 332 -3.16 -30.47 3.46
C LEU A 332 -2.80 -30.81 2.00
N PRO A 333 -3.70 -30.65 1.00
CA PRO A 333 -3.36 -30.92 -0.40
C PRO A 333 -2.20 -30.06 -0.93
N LEU A 334 -2.02 -28.85 -0.40
CA LEU A 334 -0.94 -27.94 -0.82
C LEU A 334 0.45 -28.46 -0.45
N VAL A 335 0.56 -29.35 0.54
CA VAL A 335 1.84 -29.91 0.98
C VAL A 335 2.34 -31.00 0.03
N GLY A 336 1.48 -31.49 -0.87
CA GLY A 336 1.83 -32.51 -1.87
C GLY A 336 2.42 -31.96 -3.18
N ASP A 337 2.41 -30.64 -3.36
CA ASP A 337 2.84 -29.97 -4.58
C ASP A 337 4.34 -29.58 -4.55
N ASP A 338 4.95 -29.38 -5.73
CA ASP A 338 6.38 -29.07 -5.86
C ASP A 338 6.77 -27.71 -5.21
N GLU A 339 5.84 -26.75 -5.15
CA GLU A 339 6.02 -25.45 -4.51
C GLU A 339 4.93 -25.19 -3.47
N VAL A 340 5.13 -25.71 -2.25
CA VAL A 340 4.22 -25.48 -1.12
C VAL A 340 4.28 -24.00 -0.70
N PRO A 341 3.15 -23.28 -0.65
CA PRO A 341 3.14 -21.91 -0.15
C PRO A 341 3.66 -21.84 1.30
N PRO A 342 4.64 -20.97 1.62
CA PRO A 342 5.20 -20.86 2.98
C PRO A 342 4.13 -20.60 4.05
N MET A 343 3.12 -19.81 3.69
CA MET A 343 1.98 -19.52 4.56
C MET A 343 1.15 -20.78 4.88
N ALA A 344 1.01 -21.73 3.95
CA ALA A 344 0.26 -22.97 4.21
C ALA A 344 0.94 -23.80 5.31
N LEU A 345 2.27 -23.88 5.26
CA LEU A 345 3.08 -24.57 6.28
C LEU A 345 3.00 -23.86 7.64
N LEU A 346 3.06 -22.53 7.67
CA LEU A 346 2.89 -21.75 8.89
C LEU A 346 1.51 -22.02 9.53
N LEU A 347 0.43 -21.95 8.75
CA LEU A 347 -0.93 -22.19 9.23
C LEU A 347 -1.15 -23.65 9.66
N LEU A 348 -0.59 -24.63 8.94
CA LEU A 348 -0.63 -26.04 9.36
C LEU A 348 0.14 -26.28 10.66
N GLY A 349 1.25 -25.57 10.86
CA GLY A 349 1.99 -25.54 12.12
C GLY A 349 1.12 -25.05 13.27
N ALA A 350 0.48 -23.88 13.10
CA ALA A 350 -0.41 -23.30 14.11
C ALA A 350 -1.63 -24.19 14.41
N ILE A 351 -2.23 -24.80 13.39
CA ILE A 351 -3.33 -25.76 13.59
C ILE A 351 -2.86 -26.99 14.38
N ALA A 352 -1.67 -27.50 14.09
CA ALA A 352 -1.14 -28.65 14.80
C ALA A 352 -0.79 -28.30 16.26
N GLU A 353 -0.24 -27.11 16.49
CA GLU A 353 0.06 -26.55 17.81
C GLU A 353 -1.18 -26.44 18.69
N GLU A 354 -2.23 -25.79 18.19
CA GLU A 354 -3.52 -25.62 18.90
C GLU A 354 -4.16 -26.98 19.27
N ARG A 355 -3.89 -28.02 18.47
CA ARG A 355 -4.36 -29.38 18.72
C ARG A 355 -3.46 -30.19 19.67
N GLY A 356 -2.37 -29.59 20.16
CA GLY A 356 -1.36 -30.24 20.99
C GLY A 356 -0.47 -31.24 20.22
N GLU A 357 -0.49 -31.22 18.89
CA GLU A 357 0.29 -32.10 18.01
C GLU A 357 1.72 -31.55 17.82
N ILE A 358 2.45 -31.32 18.92
CA ILE A 358 3.76 -30.62 18.95
C ILE A 358 4.76 -31.16 17.89
N GLY A 359 4.80 -32.48 17.70
CA GLY A 359 5.68 -33.10 16.70
C GLY A 359 5.34 -32.70 15.26
N ASN A 360 4.05 -32.62 14.92
CA ASN A 360 3.59 -32.19 13.60
C ASN A 360 3.79 -30.69 13.42
N ALA A 361 3.49 -29.90 14.45
CA ALA A 361 3.70 -28.45 14.43
C ALA A 361 5.16 -28.10 14.14
N LEU A 362 6.09 -28.71 14.88
CA LEU A 362 7.53 -28.53 14.66
C LEU A 362 7.97 -28.96 13.25
N LEU A 363 7.37 -30.03 12.70
CA LEU A 363 7.64 -30.48 11.34
C LEU A 363 7.20 -29.46 10.29
N TYR A 364 6.01 -28.87 10.43
CA TYR A 364 5.51 -27.87 9.50
C TYR A 364 6.31 -26.56 9.60
N TYR A 365 6.53 -26.06 10.81
CA TYR A 365 7.28 -24.82 11.03
C TYR A 365 8.71 -24.89 10.47
N ARG A 366 9.40 -26.04 10.63
CA ARG A 366 10.76 -26.22 10.06
C ARG A 366 10.77 -26.25 8.53
N GLN A 367 9.70 -26.70 7.89
CA GLN A 367 9.62 -26.79 6.42
C GLN A 367 9.42 -25.44 5.74
N VAL A 368 9.02 -24.40 6.49
CA VAL A 368 8.87 -23.06 5.94
C VAL A 368 10.23 -22.61 5.37
N PRO A 369 10.32 -22.29 4.06
CA PRO A 369 11.57 -21.87 3.44
C PRO A 369 11.97 -20.46 3.90
N GLU A 370 13.22 -20.06 3.59
CA GLU A 370 13.71 -18.70 3.80
C GLU A 370 12.84 -17.67 3.06
N GLY A 371 12.54 -16.54 3.70
CA GLY A 371 11.60 -15.53 3.21
C GLY A 371 10.82 -14.89 4.35
N GLU A 372 9.71 -14.22 4.01
CA GLU A 372 8.92 -13.43 4.98
C GLU A 372 8.41 -14.26 6.17
N GLN A 373 8.03 -15.52 5.94
CA GLN A 373 7.44 -16.39 6.97
C GLN A 373 8.47 -17.24 7.72
N PHE A 374 9.75 -17.14 7.36
CA PHE A 374 10.81 -17.98 7.93
C PHE A 374 10.98 -17.75 9.44
N LEU A 375 11.25 -16.51 9.85
CA LEU A 375 11.43 -16.16 11.26
C LEU A 375 10.16 -16.38 12.08
N PRO A 376 8.96 -15.92 11.64
CA PRO A 376 7.71 -16.23 12.33
C PRO A 376 7.53 -17.72 12.62
N ALA A 377 7.84 -18.60 11.65
CA ALA A 377 7.73 -20.04 11.87
C ALA A 377 8.70 -20.57 12.95
N ARG A 378 9.94 -20.06 12.99
CA ARG A 378 10.94 -20.48 14.01
C ARG A 378 10.59 -19.95 15.39
N VAL A 379 10.09 -18.71 15.46
CA VAL A 379 9.59 -18.11 16.71
C VAL A 379 8.44 -18.97 17.24
N ASN A 380 7.39 -19.20 16.44
CA ASN A 380 6.24 -20.03 16.85
C ASN A 380 6.68 -21.43 17.33
N ALA A 381 7.58 -22.08 16.58
CA ALA A 381 8.08 -23.40 16.98
C ALA A 381 8.83 -23.37 18.33
N ALA A 382 9.64 -22.34 18.56
CA ALA A 382 10.41 -22.21 19.80
C ALA A 382 9.49 -21.82 20.98
N THR A 383 8.58 -20.87 20.80
CA THR A 383 7.57 -20.49 21.80
C THR A 383 6.71 -21.67 22.20
N MET A 384 6.15 -22.40 21.22
CA MET A 384 5.38 -23.63 21.46
C MET A 384 6.16 -24.64 22.33
N LEU A 385 7.46 -24.82 22.06
CA LEU A 385 8.29 -25.73 22.85
C LEU A 385 8.57 -25.20 24.26
N MET A 386 8.70 -23.89 24.43
CA MET A 386 8.86 -23.25 25.75
C MET A 386 7.59 -23.40 26.58
N GLU A 387 6.42 -23.11 26.01
CA GLU A 387 5.11 -23.25 26.67
C GLU A 387 4.78 -24.71 27.05
N ALA A 388 5.24 -25.67 26.25
CA ALA A 388 5.13 -27.09 26.54
C ALA A 388 6.13 -27.62 27.60
N ASP A 389 6.86 -26.74 28.30
CA ASP A 389 7.94 -27.06 29.25
C ASP A 389 9.07 -27.91 28.63
N ARG A 390 9.28 -27.78 27.31
CA ARG A 390 10.32 -28.45 26.53
C ARG A 390 11.46 -27.51 26.18
N ARG A 391 11.91 -26.71 27.15
CA ARG A 391 12.96 -25.70 27.00
C ARG A 391 14.23 -26.23 26.33
N LEU A 392 14.71 -27.43 26.70
CA LEU A 392 15.92 -28.00 26.11
C LEU A 392 15.75 -28.28 24.61
N ASP A 393 14.53 -28.66 24.18
CA ASP A 393 14.22 -28.88 22.78
C ASP A 393 14.12 -27.56 22.01
N ALA A 394 13.51 -26.52 22.61
CA ALA A 394 13.44 -25.18 22.03
C ALA A 394 14.85 -24.61 21.75
N ARG A 395 15.74 -24.67 22.74
CA ARG A 395 17.13 -24.22 22.61
C ARG A 395 17.91 -25.05 21.59
N SER A 396 17.74 -26.37 21.61
CA SER A 396 18.39 -27.25 20.64
C SER A 396 17.91 -26.97 19.21
N PHE A 397 16.61 -26.69 19.05
CA PHE A 397 16.02 -26.31 17.77
C PHE A 397 16.61 -25.00 17.25
N LEU A 398 16.55 -23.90 18.02
CA LEU A 398 17.08 -22.60 17.61
C LEU A 398 18.58 -22.65 17.28
N ARG A 399 19.36 -23.38 18.09
CA ARG A 399 20.79 -23.60 17.80
C ARG A 399 21.02 -24.31 16.47
N LEU A 400 20.22 -25.33 16.15
CA LEU A 400 20.33 -26.04 14.87
C LEU A 400 19.91 -25.16 13.70
N GLU A 401 18.86 -24.35 13.85
CA GLU A 401 18.41 -23.43 12.80
C GLU A 401 19.46 -22.34 12.54
N ARG A 402 20.11 -21.78 13.57
CA ARG A 402 21.25 -20.84 13.42
C ARG A 402 22.40 -21.45 12.60
N LEU A 403 22.75 -22.71 12.86
CA LEU A 403 23.83 -23.39 12.14
C LEU A 403 23.49 -23.69 10.67
N ARG A 404 22.19 -23.77 10.33
CA ARG A 404 21.72 -24.07 8.98
C ARG A 404 21.49 -22.83 8.14
N HIS A 405 21.12 -21.72 8.78
CA HIS A 405 20.65 -20.51 8.14
C HIS A 405 21.54 -19.33 8.55
N GLU A 406 22.72 -19.24 7.92
CA GLU A 406 23.75 -18.25 8.26
C GLU A 406 23.23 -16.80 8.21
N ALA A 407 22.37 -16.51 7.23
CA ALA A 407 21.75 -15.20 7.05
C ALA A 407 20.80 -14.78 8.19
N TYR A 408 20.34 -15.72 9.02
CA TYR A 408 19.42 -15.49 10.13
C TYR A 408 20.04 -15.78 11.50
N GLN A 409 21.37 -15.98 11.56
CA GLN A 409 22.06 -16.34 12.81
C GLN A 409 21.87 -15.29 13.89
N SER A 410 22.01 -14.01 13.52
CA SER A 410 21.76 -12.89 14.41
C SER A 410 20.34 -12.98 14.91
N GLU A 411 19.35 -12.92 14.02
CA GLU A 411 17.89 -12.90 14.26
C GLU A 411 17.46 -13.99 15.24
N LEU A 412 17.81 -15.24 14.93
CA LEU A 412 17.48 -16.41 15.74
C LEU A 412 18.20 -16.44 17.10
N ALA A 413 19.34 -15.77 17.25
CA ALA A 413 19.99 -15.64 18.56
C ALA A 413 19.22 -14.67 19.45
N ALA A 414 18.77 -13.51 18.95
CA ALA A 414 17.90 -12.64 19.76
C ALA A 414 16.59 -13.31 20.13
N VAL A 415 15.98 -14.05 19.20
CA VAL A 415 14.74 -14.77 19.51
C VAL A 415 14.96 -15.70 20.70
N GLU A 416 16.11 -16.40 20.75
CA GLU A 416 16.43 -17.24 21.91
C GLU A 416 16.65 -16.40 23.19
N VAL A 417 17.30 -15.24 23.10
CA VAL A 417 17.49 -14.31 24.24
C VAL A 417 16.14 -13.83 24.78
N GLU A 418 15.26 -13.34 23.91
CA GLU A 418 13.92 -12.86 24.25
C GLU A 418 13.08 -13.96 24.93
N LEU A 419 13.09 -15.17 24.38
CA LEU A 419 12.39 -16.32 24.99
C LEU A 419 12.97 -16.75 26.33
N LEU A 420 14.27 -16.57 26.55
CA LEU A 420 14.90 -16.84 27.85
C LEU A 420 14.49 -15.77 28.88
N ASP A 421 14.37 -14.52 28.47
CA ASP A 421 13.92 -13.41 29.31
C ASP A 421 12.47 -13.59 29.75
N GLU A 422 11.57 -13.93 28.82
CA GLU A 422 10.17 -14.24 29.13
C GLU A 422 10.05 -15.42 30.12
N ALA A 423 10.99 -16.36 30.08
CA ALA A 423 11.07 -17.48 31.01
C ALA A 423 11.76 -17.14 32.35
N GLY A 424 12.21 -15.89 32.55
CA GLY A 424 12.94 -15.44 33.74
C GLY A 424 14.34 -16.05 33.89
N LEU A 425 15.00 -16.38 32.77
CA LEU A 425 16.30 -17.06 32.72
C LEU A 425 17.41 -16.11 32.26
N GLU A 426 17.48 -14.93 32.88
CA GLU A 426 18.40 -13.83 32.54
C GLU A 426 19.86 -14.31 32.42
N ASP A 427 20.37 -15.05 33.41
CA ASP A 427 21.74 -15.60 33.38
C ASP A 427 22.05 -16.42 32.11
N GLN A 428 21.06 -17.15 31.58
CA GLN A 428 21.23 -17.96 30.37
C GLN A 428 21.16 -17.11 29.10
N ALA A 429 20.37 -16.04 29.11
CA ALA A 429 20.28 -15.06 28.04
C ALA A 429 21.61 -14.30 27.90
N ASP A 430 22.19 -13.85 29.02
CA ASP A 430 23.49 -13.19 29.05
C ASP A 430 24.62 -14.12 28.59
N ALA A 431 24.65 -15.36 29.09
CA ALA A 431 25.63 -16.36 28.65
C ALA A 431 25.53 -16.66 27.14
N LEU A 432 24.32 -16.61 26.56
CA LEU A 432 24.12 -16.77 25.13
C LEU A 432 24.65 -15.56 24.35
N LEU A 433 24.30 -14.34 24.76
CA LEU A 433 24.80 -13.10 24.15
C LEU A 433 26.33 -13.05 24.15
N ASP A 434 26.95 -13.34 25.29
CA ASP A 434 28.41 -13.37 25.42
C ASP A 434 29.05 -14.43 24.52
N SER A 435 28.45 -15.62 24.43
CA SER A 435 28.94 -16.69 23.56
C SER A 435 28.81 -16.33 22.07
N GLU A 436 27.71 -15.69 21.67
CA GLU A 436 27.47 -15.29 20.28
C GLU A 436 28.39 -14.12 19.90
N LEU A 437 28.54 -13.11 20.77
CA LEU A 437 29.45 -11.97 20.55
C LEU A 437 30.93 -12.35 20.62
N ALA A 438 31.30 -13.40 21.36
CA ALA A 438 32.67 -13.93 21.31
C ALA A 438 33.01 -14.54 19.93
N GLN A 439 32.02 -15.07 19.22
CA GLN A 439 32.17 -15.65 17.89
C GLN A 439 31.97 -14.61 16.78
N ARG A 440 31.07 -13.65 17.00
CA ARG A 440 30.69 -12.58 16.07
C ARG A 440 30.77 -11.24 16.79
N PRO A 441 31.99 -10.70 17.03
CA PRO A 441 32.17 -9.47 17.81
C PRO A 441 31.48 -8.25 17.21
N ASP A 442 31.32 -8.23 15.89
CA ASP A 442 30.78 -7.09 15.17
C ASP A 442 29.26 -7.23 14.90
N ASP A 443 28.57 -8.17 15.56
CA ASP A 443 27.11 -8.27 15.49
C ASP A 443 26.46 -7.13 16.28
N GLU A 444 26.17 -6.04 15.58
CA GLU A 444 25.58 -4.81 16.13
C GLU A 444 24.25 -5.07 16.84
N ARG A 445 23.44 -5.99 16.34
CA ARG A 445 22.10 -6.26 16.88
C ARG A 445 22.18 -6.95 18.24
N LEU A 446 22.98 -8.02 18.34
CA LEU A 446 23.19 -8.72 19.60
C LEU A 446 23.94 -7.84 20.61
N ARG A 447 24.88 -7.01 20.12
CA ARG A 447 25.59 -6.06 20.97
C ARG A 447 24.66 -4.98 21.51
N TYR A 448 23.72 -4.48 20.69
CA TYR A 448 22.71 -3.54 21.14
C TYR A 448 21.81 -4.16 22.21
N GLN A 449 21.38 -5.42 22.03
CA GLN A 449 20.60 -6.13 23.04
C GLN A 449 21.37 -6.28 24.36
N ARG A 450 22.66 -6.66 24.31
CA ARG A 450 23.49 -6.71 25.53
C ARG A 450 23.63 -5.34 26.20
N ALA A 451 23.78 -4.27 25.42
CA ALA A 451 23.82 -2.92 25.96
C ALA A 451 22.52 -2.54 26.69
N MET A 452 21.35 -2.87 26.12
CA MET A 452 20.06 -2.57 26.76
C MET A 452 19.83 -3.39 28.04
N ARG A 453 20.34 -4.62 28.09
CA ARG A 453 20.33 -5.44 29.31
C ARG A 453 21.24 -4.84 30.39
N ALA A 454 22.46 -4.47 30.04
CA ALA A 454 23.36 -3.76 30.94
C ALA A 454 22.75 -2.45 31.47
N PHE A 455 21.99 -1.72 30.64
CA PHE A 455 21.24 -0.54 31.09
C PHE A 455 20.15 -0.89 32.10
N ALA A 456 19.37 -1.95 31.87
CA ALA A 456 18.34 -2.43 32.79
C ALA A 456 18.93 -2.86 34.15
N ASP A 457 20.13 -3.44 34.14
CA ASP A 457 20.88 -3.85 35.33
C ASP A 457 21.57 -2.67 36.05
N GLY A 458 21.55 -1.48 35.44
CA GLY A 458 22.22 -0.27 35.94
C GLY A 458 23.74 -0.25 35.70
N ASP A 459 24.30 -1.18 34.92
CA ASP A 459 25.70 -1.16 34.48
C ASP A 459 25.87 -0.25 33.26
N LEU A 460 25.86 1.06 33.53
CA LEU A 460 26.06 2.09 32.52
C LEU A 460 27.42 1.99 31.82
N ALA A 461 28.44 1.44 32.49
CA ALA A 461 29.78 1.31 31.92
C ALA A 461 29.81 0.21 30.84
N ALA A 462 29.18 -0.93 31.09
CA ALA A 462 29.05 -1.99 30.11
C ALA A 462 28.16 -1.56 28.92
N MET A 463 27.02 -0.92 29.19
CA MET A 463 26.16 -0.36 28.16
C MET A 463 26.91 0.63 27.25
N GLU A 464 27.63 1.59 27.83
CA GLU A 464 28.40 2.57 27.06
C GLU A 464 29.48 1.89 26.21
N ALA A 465 30.19 0.91 26.76
CA ALA A 465 31.23 0.19 26.02
C ALA A 465 30.67 -0.49 24.76
N ASP A 466 29.49 -1.11 24.87
CA ASP A 466 28.85 -1.77 23.75
C ASP A 466 28.27 -0.79 22.72
N LEU A 467 27.57 0.26 23.16
CA LEU A 467 27.05 1.26 22.22
C LEU A 467 28.17 2.01 21.50
N ARG A 468 29.27 2.33 22.18
CA ARG A 468 30.44 2.94 21.52
C ARG A 468 31.02 2.02 20.48
N HIS A 469 31.12 0.72 20.75
CA HIS A 469 31.61 -0.22 19.75
C HIS A 469 30.69 -0.27 18.52
N ILE A 470 29.37 -0.20 18.69
CA ILE A 470 28.43 -0.09 17.56
C ILE A 470 28.70 1.20 16.79
N ILE A 471 28.80 2.35 17.47
CA ILE A 471 29.03 3.66 16.84
C ILE A 471 30.39 3.73 16.13
N ASP A 472 31.42 3.07 16.67
CA ASP A 472 32.75 3.01 16.07
C ASP A 472 32.75 2.22 14.74
N HIS A 473 31.88 1.20 14.62
CA HIS A 473 31.73 0.37 13.43
C HIS A 473 30.73 0.95 12.42
N ASP A 474 29.57 1.41 12.91
CA ASP A 474 28.53 2.11 12.17
C ASP A 474 28.25 3.50 12.80
N PRO A 475 28.99 4.53 12.35
CA PRO A 475 28.81 5.90 12.83
C PRO A 475 27.45 6.53 12.49
N ASP A 476 26.69 5.91 11.59
CA ASP A 476 25.38 6.36 11.15
C ASP A 476 24.24 5.54 11.79
N ASN A 477 24.55 4.77 12.84
CA ASN A 477 23.55 4.05 13.62
C ASN A 477 22.75 5.00 14.53
N ALA A 478 21.67 5.57 14.01
CA ALA A 478 20.83 6.53 14.72
C ALA A 478 20.32 5.99 16.08
N THR A 479 20.02 4.69 16.14
CA THR A 479 19.52 4.04 17.37
C THR A 479 20.60 4.00 18.45
N ALA A 480 21.81 3.55 18.13
CA ALA A 480 22.91 3.49 19.11
C ALA A 480 23.36 4.89 19.55
N LEU A 481 23.43 5.84 18.62
CA LEU A 481 23.72 7.25 18.90
C LEU A 481 22.68 7.84 19.88
N ASN A 482 21.39 7.62 19.59
CA ASN A 482 20.33 8.12 20.44
C ASN A 482 20.33 7.44 21.81
N ALA A 483 20.45 6.11 21.86
CA ALA A 483 20.47 5.36 23.12
C ALA A 483 21.63 5.84 24.02
N LEU A 484 22.85 5.96 23.47
CA LEU A 484 23.98 6.45 24.25
C LEU A 484 23.77 7.90 24.68
N GLY A 485 23.41 8.78 23.75
CA GLY A 485 23.22 10.19 24.06
C GLY A 485 22.11 10.43 25.08
N TYR A 486 20.98 9.74 24.95
CA TYR A 486 19.86 9.78 25.87
C TYR A 486 20.29 9.35 27.28
N THR A 487 20.93 8.19 27.42
CA THR A 487 21.38 7.69 28.73
C THR A 487 22.38 8.66 29.40
N LEU A 488 23.30 9.25 28.62
CA LEU A 488 24.24 10.25 29.15
C LEU A 488 23.53 11.52 29.66
N ALA A 489 22.46 11.94 28.97
CA ALA A 489 21.64 13.07 29.40
C ALA A 489 20.81 12.71 30.64
N ASP A 490 20.19 11.54 30.64
CA ASP A 490 19.26 11.14 31.70
C ASP A 490 19.96 10.83 33.03
N ALA A 491 21.10 10.14 32.97
CA ALA A 491 21.92 9.82 34.14
C ALA A 491 22.62 11.05 34.77
N ASP A 492 22.47 12.25 34.22
CA ASP A 492 23.09 13.51 34.67
C ASP A 492 24.60 13.47 34.81
N ILE A 493 25.30 12.72 33.95
CA ILE A 493 26.74 12.53 34.14
C ILE A 493 27.47 13.87 33.96
N GLU A 494 28.05 14.38 35.05
CA GLU A 494 28.67 15.69 35.10
C GLU A 494 29.73 15.85 34.00
N GLY A 495 29.62 16.94 33.23
CA GLY A 495 30.54 17.24 32.12
C GLY A 495 30.23 16.52 30.80
N ARG A 496 29.21 15.65 30.73
CA ARG A 496 28.89 14.86 29.51
C ARG A 496 27.65 15.31 28.75
N LEU A 497 26.89 16.27 29.25
CA LEU A 497 25.70 16.81 28.56
C LEU A 497 26.01 17.39 27.17
N GLY A 498 27.25 17.85 26.93
CA GLY A 498 27.68 18.31 25.61
C GLY A 498 27.86 17.16 24.61
N GLU A 499 28.44 16.04 25.07
CA GLU A 499 28.56 14.82 24.28
C GLU A 499 27.19 14.21 23.99
N ALA A 500 26.34 14.08 25.02
CA ALA A 500 24.98 13.59 24.91
C ALA A 500 24.21 14.33 23.80
N ARG A 501 24.27 15.66 23.81
CA ARG A 501 23.61 16.48 22.80
C ARG A 501 24.17 16.25 21.40
N ALA A 502 25.49 16.16 21.24
CA ALA A 502 26.10 15.93 19.93
C ALA A 502 25.67 14.57 19.33
N LEU A 503 25.61 13.52 20.16
CA LEU A 503 25.14 12.19 19.73
C LEU A 503 23.67 12.22 19.31
N ILE A 504 22.81 12.86 20.10
CA ILE A 504 21.37 12.95 19.80
C ILE A 504 21.12 13.85 18.58
N GLU A 505 21.83 14.97 18.44
CA GLU A 505 21.74 15.83 17.25
C GLU A 505 22.14 15.05 15.99
N ARG A 506 23.17 14.21 16.06
CA ARG A 506 23.54 13.31 14.95
C ARG A 506 22.46 12.27 14.66
N ALA A 507 21.90 11.64 15.70
CA ALA A 507 20.80 10.69 15.54
C ALA A 507 19.58 11.34 14.86
N TYR A 508 19.28 12.60 15.21
CA TYR A 508 18.21 13.38 14.61
C TYR A 508 18.46 13.70 13.13
N GLU A 509 19.70 14.02 12.75
CA GLU A 509 20.05 14.23 11.33
C GLU A 509 19.77 12.97 10.49
N LEU A 510 19.96 11.79 11.08
CA LEU A 510 19.77 10.51 10.41
C LEU A 510 18.30 10.06 10.38
N ALA A 511 17.53 10.36 11.44
CA ALA A 511 16.13 9.96 11.57
C ALA A 511 15.26 11.08 12.19
N PRO A 512 14.94 12.15 11.42
CA PRO A 512 14.35 13.38 11.94
C PRO A 512 12.88 13.27 12.37
N ASP A 513 12.18 12.21 11.94
CA ASP A 513 10.78 11.95 12.26
C ASP A 513 10.60 10.88 13.34
N ASN A 514 11.71 10.34 13.90
CA ASN A 514 11.65 9.34 14.95
C ASN A 514 11.22 9.97 16.30
N PRO A 515 10.09 9.56 16.88
CA PRO A 515 9.58 10.17 18.12
C PRO A 515 10.52 10.04 19.32
N ALA A 516 11.23 8.92 19.46
CA ALA A 516 12.16 8.70 20.57
C ALA A 516 13.39 9.63 20.50
N ILE A 517 13.85 9.94 19.27
CA ILE A 517 14.95 10.88 19.05
C ILE A 517 14.50 12.32 19.30
N LEU A 518 13.28 12.67 18.86
CA LEU A 518 12.69 13.97 19.17
C LEU A 518 12.51 14.17 20.68
N ASP A 519 12.10 13.12 21.40
CA ASP A 519 12.01 13.13 22.85
C ASP A 519 13.38 13.35 23.49
N SER A 520 14.38 12.56 23.08
CA SER A 520 15.76 12.66 23.55
C SER A 520 16.37 14.06 23.31
N LEU A 521 16.09 14.69 22.16
CA LEU A 521 16.49 16.07 21.87
C LEU A 521 15.85 17.07 22.84
N GLY A 522 14.55 16.90 23.10
CA GLY A 522 13.84 17.70 24.09
C GLY A 522 14.45 17.53 25.48
N TRP A 523 14.68 16.27 25.88
CA TRP A 523 15.22 15.93 27.18
C TRP A 523 16.61 16.52 27.40
N VAL A 524 17.54 16.35 26.46
CA VAL A 524 18.91 16.88 26.62
C VAL A 524 18.92 18.41 26.72
N HIS A 525 18.06 19.13 26.00
CA HIS A 525 17.90 20.58 26.16
C HIS A 525 17.41 20.96 27.56
N TYR A 526 16.45 20.20 28.09
CA TYR A 526 15.96 20.42 29.44
C TYR A 526 17.07 20.20 30.48
N ARG A 527 17.85 19.12 30.36
CA ARG A 527 18.99 18.80 31.24
C ARG A 527 20.11 19.85 31.15
N GLN A 528 20.27 20.50 30.00
CA GLN A 528 21.16 21.65 29.83
C GLN A 528 20.62 22.96 30.45
N GLY A 529 19.46 22.93 31.11
CA GLY A 529 18.83 24.12 31.69
C GLY A 529 18.12 25.01 30.67
N GLU A 530 17.75 24.46 29.51
CA GLU A 530 17.10 25.17 28.41
C GLU A 530 15.64 24.69 28.18
N PRO A 531 14.74 24.76 29.17
CA PRO A 531 13.38 24.20 29.06
C PRO A 531 12.56 24.81 27.91
N ALA A 532 12.80 26.08 27.57
CA ALA A 532 12.13 26.75 26.46
C ALA A 532 12.52 26.15 25.09
N ARG A 533 13.74 25.63 24.96
CA ARG A 533 14.21 24.95 23.75
C ARG A 533 13.73 23.50 23.70
N ALA A 534 13.53 22.86 24.84
CA ALA A 534 13.01 21.50 24.95
C ALA A 534 11.55 21.36 24.48
N LEU A 535 10.70 22.31 24.88
CA LEU A 535 9.24 22.24 24.68
C LEU A 535 8.77 21.91 23.24
N PRO A 536 9.26 22.57 22.17
CA PRO A 536 8.80 22.26 20.81
C PRO A 536 9.16 20.85 20.36
N TRP A 537 10.28 20.29 20.82
CA TRP A 537 10.70 18.93 20.49
C TRP A 537 9.78 17.89 21.15
N LEU A 538 9.55 18.03 22.46
CA LEU A 538 8.68 17.13 23.23
C LEU A 538 7.22 17.17 22.75
N ARG A 539 6.72 18.34 22.34
CA ARG A 539 5.37 18.44 21.72
C ARG A 539 5.28 17.69 20.40
N ARG A 540 6.32 17.76 19.55
CA ARG A 540 6.39 16.99 18.29
C ARG A 540 6.47 15.49 18.57
N ALA A 541 7.31 15.09 19.52
CA ALA A 541 7.43 13.69 19.96
C ALA A 541 6.08 13.15 20.43
N TRP A 542 5.37 13.85 21.32
CA TRP A 542 4.05 13.45 21.83
C TRP A 542 2.97 13.37 20.74
N THR A 543 3.03 14.28 19.76
CA THR A 543 2.10 14.26 18.62
C THR A 543 2.32 13.05 17.74
N ALA A 544 3.58 12.62 17.57
CA ALA A 544 3.93 11.48 16.75
C ALA A 544 3.74 10.14 17.48
N MET A 545 4.00 10.09 18.78
CA MET A 545 3.85 8.91 19.62
C MET A 545 3.45 9.32 21.04
N GLN A 546 2.30 8.82 21.49
CA GLN A 546 1.77 9.10 22.81
C GLN A 546 2.30 8.10 23.84
N ASP A 547 3.62 8.14 24.07
CA ASP A 547 4.34 7.27 25.01
C ASP A 547 4.49 7.91 26.41
N GLN A 548 4.58 7.06 27.43
CA GLN A 548 4.62 7.48 28.83
C GLN A 548 5.89 8.26 29.21
N GLU A 549 7.04 7.91 28.64
CA GLU A 549 8.31 8.60 28.86
C GLU A 549 8.24 10.02 28.30
N ILE A 550 7.73 10.14 27.06
CA ILE A 550 7.49 11.42 26.39
C ILE A 550 6.53 12.29 27.21
N ALA A 551 5.45 11.69 27.72
CA ALA A 551 4.51 12.39 28.59
C ALA A 551 5.21 12.91 29.86
N ALA A 552 6.01 12.07 30.53
CA ALA A 552 6.73 12.45 31.74
C ALA A 552 7.69 13.63 31.49
N HIS A 553 8.49 13.56 30.43
CA HIS A 553 9.40 14.63 30.02
C HIS A 553 8.65 15.92 29.69
N LEU A 554 7.56 15.85 28.93
CA LEU A 554 6.77 17.01 28.54
C LEU A 554 6.09 17.67 29.75
N ILE A 555 5.53 16.88 30.68
CA ILE A 555 4.95 17.38 31.93
C ILE A 555 6.02 18.12 32.74
N GLU A 556 7.21 17.52 32.87
CA GLU A 556 8.31 18.09 33.64
C GLU A 556 8.80 19.42 33.05
N VAL A 557 8.93 19.51 31.72
CA VAL A 557 9.30 20.75 31.01
C VAL A 557 8.22 21.82 31.13
N LEU A 558 6.95 21.47 30.93
CA LEU A 558 5.83 22.42 31.10
C LEU A 558 5.80 22.98 32.53
N TRP A 559 6.07 22.14 33.51
CA TRP A 559 6.15 22.57 34.90
C TRP A 559 7.31 23.54 35.15
N ALA A 560 8.49 23.23 34.62
CA ALA A 560 9.68 24.09 34.74
C ALA A 560 9.48 25.47 34.07
N LEU A 561 8.68 25.54 33.02
CA LEU A 561 8.29 26.80 32.35
C LEU A 561 7.19 27.58 33.06
N GLY A 562 6.58 27.01 34.11
CA GLY A 562 5.44 27.61 34.81
C GLY A 562 4.09 27.41 34.10
N GLU A 563 4.04 26.60 33.03
CA GLU A 563 2.82 26.23 32.30
C GLU A 563 2.02 25.13 33.07
N LYS A 564 1.83 25.33 34.38
CA LYS A 564 1.29 24.32 35.31
C LYS A 564 -0.09 23.79 34.93
N ALA A 565 -0.93 24.62 34.32
CA ALA A 565 -2.25 24.20 33.87
C ALA A 565 -2.16 23.14 32.76
N GLN A 566 -1.28 23.35 31.78
CA GLN A 566 -1.06 22.37 30.70
C GLN A 566 -0.39 21.10 31.22
N ALA A 567 0.60 21.23 32.12
CA ALA A 567 1.25 20.08 32.74
C ALA A 567 0.24 19.17 33.46
N ARG A 568 -0.73 19.75 34.19
CA ARG A 568 -1.78 18.99 34.88
C ARG A 568 -2.78 18.33 33.93
N VAL A 569 -3.18 19.02 32.86
CA VAL A 569 -4.06 18.42 31.84
C VAL A 569 -3.40 17.20 31.20
N LEU A 570 -2.11 17.32 30.84
CA LEU A 570 -1.37 16.20 30.26
C LEU A 570 -1.13 15.07 31.28
N LEU A 571 -0.89 15.39 32.55
CA LEU A 571 -0.78 14.40 33.61
C LEU A 571 -2.07 13.58 33.75
N GLU A 572 -3.24 14.23 33.76
CA GLU A 572 -4.52 13.51 33.83
C GLU A 572 -4.76 12.67 32.56
N GLU A 573 -4.44 13.19 31.37
CA GLU A 573 -4.49 12.41 30.13
C GLU A 573 -3.58 11.17 30.21
N ALA A 574 -2.35 11.31 30.69
CA ALA A 574 -1.43 10.19 30.86
C ALA A 574 -1.95 9.15 31.89
N ARG A 575 -2.61 9.61 32.96
CA ARG A 575 -3.19 8.72 33.97
C ARG A 575 -4.39 7.91 33.44
N GLU A 576 -5.19 8.50 32.57
CA GLU A 576 -6.31 7.83 31.92
C GLU A 576 -5.83 6.86 30.83
N ARG A 577 -4.73 7.21 30.14
CA ARG A 577 -4.19 6.44 29.02
C ARG A 577 -3.41 5.20 29.45
N PHE A 578 -2.58 5.30 30.48
CA PHE A 578 -1.67 4.22 30.87
C PHE A 578 -2.16 3.50 32.13
N GLU A 579 -2.46 2.20 31.99
CA GLU A 579 -2.88 1.34 33.10
C GLU A 579 -1.72 1.09 34.08
N THR A 580 -0.54 0.73 33.56
CA THR A 580 0.71 0.63 34.32
C THR A 580 1.61 1.82 34.00
N ARG A 581 1.98 2.63 35.01
CA ARG A 581 2.64 3.92 34.77
C ARG A 581 3.89 4.26 35.61
N PRO A 582 4.92 3.40 35.61
CA PRO A 582 6.08 3.57 36.49
C PRO A 582 6.85 4.90 36.31
N LEU A 583 6.95 5.43 35.10
CA LEU A 583 7.68 6.69 34.82
C LEU A 583 6.90 7.92 35.27
N ILE A 584 5.56 7.90 35.15
CA ILE A 584 4.70 8.96 35.67
C ILE A 584 4.70 8.92 37.19
N ASP A 585 4.57 7.72 37.78
CA ASP A 585 4.61 7.55 39.23
C ASP A 585 5.99 7.97 39.79
N ASP A 586 7.09 7.69 39.07
CA ASP A 586 8.41 8.19 39.41
C ASP A 586 8.50 9.73 39.37
N LEU A 587 7.99 10.35 38.31
CA LEU A 587 7.90 11.81 38.21
C LEU A 587 7.14 12.41 39.39
N LEU A 588 6.01 11.81 39.79
CA LEU A 588 5.23 12.29 40.94
C LEU A 588 5.95 12.08 42.27
N ARG A 589 6.75 11.02 42.43
CA ARG A 589 7.62 10.85 43.61
C ARG A 589 8.71 11.92 43.65
N ARG A 590 9.30 12.27 42.50
CA ARG A 590 10.32 13.33 42.39
C ARG A 590 9.73 14.74 42.53
N ARG A 591 8.46 14.94 42.13
CA ARG A 591 7.75 16.22 42.11
C ARG A 591 6.32 16.10 42.63
N PRO A 592 6.13 15.91 43.95
CA PRO A 592 4.79 15.73 44.53
C PRO A 592 3.89 16.97 44.36
N GLU A 593 4.46 18.15 44.04
CA GLU A 593 3.69 19.36 43.80
C GLU A 593 2.84 19.30 42.51
N LEU A 594 3.15 18.39 41.58
CA LEU A 594 2.35 18.15 40.38
C LEU A 594 0.95 17.64 40.72
N ASP A 595 0.83 16.84 41.78
CA ASP A 595 -0.41 16.19 42.25
C ASP A 595 -1.16 17.02 43.31
N ALA A 596 -0.57 18.14 43.75
CA ALA A 596 -1.22 19.01 44.73
C ALA A 596 -2.41 19.75 44.10
N ALA A 597 -3.60 19.59 44.71
CA ALA A 597 -4.81 20.30 44.36
C ALA A 597 -4.58 21.83 44.41
N PRO A 598 -5.18 22.61 43.49
CA PRO A 598 -4.95 24.04 43.35
C PRO A 598 -5.33 24.88 44.58
#